data_AF-A0A6G7IYZ1-F1
#
_entry.id   AF-A0A6G7IYZ1-F1
#
_cell.length_a   1.000
_cell.length_b   1.000
_cell.length_c   1.000
_cell.angle_alpha   90.00
_cell.angle_beta   90.00
_cell.angle_gamma   90.00
#
_symmetry.space_group_name_H-M   'P 1'
#
loop_
_entity.id
_entity.type
_entity.pdbx_description
1 polymer ?
#
loop_
_entity_poly.entity_id
_entity_poly.type
_entity_poly.pdbx_seq_one_letter_code
_entity_poly.pdbx_strand_id
1 'polypeptide(L)'
;MKNLNSYIESGEYREEFEKLFSNNKSLLLTMVSKYYPMSEKFILEYFNKLSSDYLGTNKNITFTDSLLENLKEELGLLSGSINIPWSESIIDEYIDFWNWDELSSNRSLPWSISFIGKYEDYWNWENISQNESIPFNKNMLVKFENRIGFYWDNISFNSSLRLDDELFLKYEDEWDLQGLYNNPRLVNFLSKELLKKKFGNIGSRFFVTNKIPWTKESIQKMKDDVLTTHGISSNTNILWTEELIEEFVDFWDWSELSYNNQIIWTSSMIEKYKEKLDWVNLSLNTSVPWSEYLIEKYKDKWFWSNLSGNPKLPWSYSFFSKYISKWSCFGEDVLYPFANYLSSLVENKTIYSLYLEFISEHDIEQLLESNRNSNSDKFLPCIDGSDKLNENNRNDDFLEEQNYQGYSNFDHNDISTYPNYDSDMDIDQQGPDFDF
;
A
#
# COMPACT_ATOMS: atom_id res chain seq x y z
N MET A 1 20.43 -16.75 -19.42
CA MET A 1 20.77 -18.19 -19.31
C MET A 1 21.82 -18.66 -20.32
N LYS A 2 22.77 -17.80 -20.77
CA LYS A 2 23.86 -18.23 -21.67
C LYS A 2 25.20 -18.51 -20.99
N ASN A 3 25.24 -18.62 -19.65
CA ASN A 3 26.52 -18.72 -18.94
C ASN A 3 26.70 -19.95 -18.03
N LEU A 4 25.68 -20.76 -17.71
CA LEU A 4 25.92 -21.90 -16.81
C LEU A 4 26.64 -23.07 -17.49
N ASN A 5 26.31 -23.36 -18.75
CA ASN A 5 26.93 -24.48 -19.49
C ASN A 5 28.42 -24.23 -19.79
N SER A 6 28.82 -22.98 -20.08
CA SER A 6 30.22 -22.64 -20.33
C SER A 6 31.10 -22.78 -19.08
N TYR A 7 30.55 -22.53 -17.88
CA TYR A 7 31.27 -22.72 -16.62
C TYR A 7 31.34 -24.19 -16.19
N ILE A 8 30.38 -25.03 -16.60
CA ILE A 8 30.45 -26.48 -16.40
C ILE A 8 31.52 -27.10 -17.32
N GLU A 9 31.65 -26.61 -18.55
CA GLU A 9 32.65 -27.07 -19.53
C GLU A 9 34.09 -26.61 -19.18
N SER A 10 34.27 -25.45 -18.53
CA SER A 10 35.61 -24.95 -18.16
C SER A 10 36.26 -25.69 -16.98
N GLY A 11 35.48 -26.46 -16.20
CA GLY A 11 35.97 -27.25 -15.05
C GLY A 11 36.48 -26.43 -13.87
N GLU A 12 36.44 -25.09 -13.95
CA GLU A 12 37.16 -24.16 -13.09
C GLU A 12 36.63 -24.11 -11.65
N TYR A 13 35.37 -24.49 -11.44
CA TYR A 13 34.69 -24.50 -10.12
C TYR A 13 34.21 -25.91 -9.70
N ARG A 14 34.68 -26.96 -10.39
CA ARG A 14 34.15 -28.32 -10.24
C ARG A 14 34.31 -28.85 -8.81
N GLU A 15 35.47 -28.67 -8.19
CA GLU A 15 35.73 -29.12 -6.81
C GLU A 15 34.85 -28.37 -5.79
N GLU A 16 34.62 -27.08 -5.98
CA GLU A 16 33.82 -26.26 -5.05
C GLU A 16 32.33 -26.60 -5.15
N PHE A 17 31.83 -26.86 -6.36
CA PHE A 17 30.48 -27.39 -6.56
C PHE A 17 30.33 -28.81 -6.00
N GLU A 18 31.29 -29.71 -6.25
CA GLU A 18 31.27 -31.08 -5.71
C GLU A 18 31.26 -31.06 -4.17
N LYS A 19 32.03 -30.17 -3.53
CA LYS A 19 32.09 -29.98 -2.07
C LYS A 19 30.82 -29.33 -1.49
N LEU A 20 30.22 -28.39 -2.21
CA LEU A 20 28.94 -27.76 -1.85
C LEU A 20 27.80 -28.80 -1.89
N PHE A 21 27.74 -29.60 -2.95
CA PHE A 21 26.69 -30.58 -3.17
C PHE A 21 26.86 -31.85 -2.33
N SER A 22 28.08 -32.28 -2.02
CA SER A 22 28.34 -33.39 -1.10
C SER A 22 27.84 -33.09 0.33
N ASN A 23 27.88 -31.83 0.74
CA ASN A 23 27.42 -31.37 2.05
C ASN A 23 25.94 -30.95 2.08
N ASN A 24 25.31 -30.74 0.91
CA ASN A 24 23.93 -30.23 0.80
C ASN A 24 23.12 -31.05 -0.21
N LYS A 25 22.89 -32.32 0.09
CA LYS A 25 22.16 -33.26 -0.78
C LYS A 25 20.76 -32.76 -1.16
N SER A 26 20.06 -32.08 -0.25
CA SER A 26 18.73 -31.48 -0.52
C SER A 26 18.80 -30.33 -1.53
N LEU A 27 19.83 -29.49 -1.45
CA LEU A 27 20.07 -28.40 -2.39
C LEU A 27 20.40 -28.93 -3.80
N LEU A 28 21.23 -29.97 -3.88
CA LEU A 28 21.52 -30.66 -5.15
C LEU A 28 20.24 -31.20 -5.78
N LEU A 29 19.43 -31.94 -5.03
CA LEU A 29 18.17 -32.50 -5.53
C LEU A 29 17.18 -31.41 -5.97
N THR A 30 17.11 -30.31 -5.23
CA THR A 30 16.31 -29.13 -5.61
C THR A 30 16.78 -28.55 -6.95
N MET A 31 18.09 -28.32 -7.11
CA MET A 31 18.65 -27.76 -8.33
C MET A 31 18.47 -28.68 -9.54
N VAL A 32 18.71 -29.98 -9.35
CA VAL A 32 18.52 -30.99 -10.41
C VAL A 32 17.05 -31.02 -10.83
N SER A 33 16.14 -31.12 -9.86
CA SER A 33 14.70 -31.19 -10.13
C SER A 33 14.21 -29.94 -10.88
N LYS A 34 14.71 -28.75 -10.52
CA LYS A 34 14.22 -27.46 -11.06
C LYS A 34 14.83 -27.05 -12.40
N TYR A 35 16.10 -27.36 -12.64
CA TYR A 35 16.86 -26.77 -13.76
C TYR A 35 17.52 -27.78 -14.69
N TYR A 36 17.76 -29.02 -14.25
CA TYR A 36 18.54 -29.96 -15.06
C TYR A 36 17.68 -30.52 -16.21
N PRO A 37 18.19 -30.56 -17.45
CA PRO A 37 17.51 -31.21 -18.57
C PRO A 37 17.59 -32.73 -18.41
N MET A 38 16.57 -33.31 -17.79
CA MET A 38 16.48 -34.76 -17.55
C MET A 38 15.87 -35.47 -18.75
N SER A 39 16.41 -36.64 -19.08
CA SER A 39 15.75 -37.57 -20.01
C SER A 39 14.59 -38.28 -19.31
N GLU A 40 13.60 -38.76 -20.08
CA GLU A 40 12.49 -39.56 -19.58
C GLU A 40 12.98 -40.73 -18.70
N LYS A 41 13.98 -41.48 -19.17
CA LYS A 41 14.60 -42.58 -18.41
C LYS A 41 15.14 -42.11 -17.05
N PHE A 42 15.79 -40.95 -17.01
CA PHE A 42 16.33 -40.41 -15.76
C PHE A 42 15.22 -40.04 -14.78
N ILE A 43 14.15 -39.41 -15.28
CA ILE A 43 13.00 -39.04 -14.45
C ILE A 43 12.40 -40.30 -13.81
N LEU A 44 12.14 -41.33 -14.60
CA LEU A 44 11.54 -42.58 -14.12
C LEU A 44 12.43 -43.31 -13.09
N GLU A 45 13.75 -43.36 -13.31
CA GLU A 45 14.68 -44.03 -12.38
C GLU A 45 14.82 -43.30 -11.03
N TYR A 46 14.66 -41.98 -11.04
CA TYR A 46 14.96 -41.13 -9.88
C TYR A 46 13.76 -40.37 -9.32
N PHE A 47 12.54 -40.59 -9.82
CA PHE A 47 11.34 -39.82 -9.47
C PHE A 47 11.17 -39.65 -7.96
N ASN A 48 11.21 -40.75 -7.19
CA ASN A 48 11.06 -40.76 -5.73
C ASN A 48 12.16 -40.02 -4.95
N LYS A 49 13.25 -39.60 -5.61
CA LYS A 49 14.32 -38.79 -5.02
C LYS A 49 14.26 -37.33 -5.48
N LEU A 50 13.55 -37.06 -6.56
CA LEU A 50 13.37 -35.73 -7.12
C LEU A 50 12.21 -35.04 -6.39
N SER A 51 12.21 -33.72 -6.39
CA SER A 51 11.11 -32.95 -5.83
C SER A 51 10.06 -32.74 -6.93
N SER A 52 8.87 -33.31 -6.73
CA SER A 52 7.72 -33.20 -7.63
C SER A 52 7.35 -31.74 -7.91
N ASP A 53 7.36 -30.89 -6.88
CA ASP A 53 7.06 -29.46 -6.98
C ASP A 53 7.97 -28.74 -8.00
N TYR A 54 9.23 -29.17 -8.08
CA TYR A 54 10.20 -28.61 -9.01
C TYR A 54 10.20 -29.31 -10.37
N LEU A 55 9.86 -30.60 -10.44
CA LEU A 55 9.71 -31.32 -11.71
C LEU A 55 8.63 -30.68 -12.57
N GLY A 56 7.47 -30.38 -11.98
CA GLY A 56 6.36 -29.75 -12.70
C GLY A 56 6.65 -28.35 -13.24
N THR A 57 7.68 -27.67 -12.71
CA THR A 57 8.11 -26.32 -13.09
C THR A 57 9.39 -26.28 -13.91
N ASN A 58 10.07 -27.41 -14.09
CA ASN A 58 11.30 -27.51 -14.88
C ASN A 58 11.02 -27.41 -16.38
N LYS A 59 11.38 -26.27 -16.97
CA LYS A 59 11.14 -25.93 -18.38
C LYS A 59 11.88 -26.82 -19.39
N ASN A 60 12.82 -27.63 -18.92
CA ASN A 60 13.60 -28.54 -19.76
C ASN A 60 12.99 -29.95 -19.84
N ILE A 61 11.92 -30.22 -19.09
CA ILE A 61 11.19 -31.48 -19.17
C ILE A 61 10.06 -31.33 -20.17
N THR A 62 9.98 -32.28 -21.11
CA THR A 62 8.82 -32.44 -21.99
C THR A 62 8.00 -33.61 -21.48
N PHE A 63 6.78 -33.35 -21.03
CA PHE A 63 5.84 -34.40 -20.60
C PHE A 63 5.20 -35.03 -21.83
N THR A 64 5.74 -36.18 -22.24
CA THR A 64 5.21 -37.03 -23.32
C THR A 64 4.12 -37.96 -22.77
N ASP A 65 3.23 -38.47 -23.64
CA ASP A 65 2.21 -39.46 -23.25
C ASP A 65 2.84 -40.69 -22.58
N SER A 66 4.00 -41.14 -23.11
CA SER A 66 4.79 -42.23 -22.52
C SER A 66 5.24 -41.92 -21.08
N LEU A 67 5.74 -40.70 -20.84
CA LEU A 67 6.19 -40.32 -19.50
C LEU A 67 5.01 -40.24 -18.52
N LEU A 68 3.87 -39.69 -18.95
CA LEU A 68 2.66 -39.62 -18.12
C LEU A 68 2.14 -41.01 -17.75
N GLU A 69 2.08 -41.94 -18.71
CA GLU A 69 1.63 -43.31 -18.46
C GLU A 69 2.56 -44.05 -17.48
N ASN A 70 3.87 -43.84 -17.60
CA ASN A 70 4.83 -44.46 -16.67
C ASN A 70 4.82 -43.83 -15.26
N LEU A 71 4.32 -42.60 -15.12
CA LEU A 71 4.20 -41.87 -13.84
C LEU A 71 2.77 -41.85 -13.30
N LYS A 72 1.92 -42.75 -13.78
CA LYS A 72 0.48 -42.77 -13.51
C LYS A 72 0.13 -42.70 -12.01
N GLU A 73 0.83 -43.47 -11.17
CA GLU A 73 0.60 -43.52 -9.73
C GLU A 73 1.11 -42.25 -9.00
N GLU A 74 1.95 -41.46 -9.65
CA GLU A 74 2.56 -40.25 -9.12
C GLU A 74 1.97 -38.95 -9.69
N LEU A 75 1.01 -39.04 -10.61
CA LEU A 75 0.38 -37.88 -11.26
C LEU A 75 -0.25 -36.90 -10.26
N GLY A 76 -0.75 -37.40 -9.13
CA GLY A 76 -1.24 -36.56 -8.03
C GLY A 76 -0.23 -35.49 -7.60
N LEU A 77 1.05 -35.83 -7.54
CA LEU A 77 2.15 -34.92 -7.17
C LEU A 77 2.52 -33.92 -8.28
N LEU A 78 2.08 -34.17 -9.51
CA LEU A 78 2.33 -33.33 -10.67
C LEU A 78 1.14 -32.45 -11.04
N SER A 79 0.05 -32.48 -10.26
CA SER A 79 -1.18 -31.75 -10.55
C SER A 79 -0.99 -30.23 -10.60
N GLY A 80 -0.05 -29.68 -9.82
CA GLY A 80 0.33 -28.26 -9.87
C GLY A 80 1.32 -27.89 -10.99
N SER A 81 1.66 -28.82 -11.88
CA SER A 81 2.69 -28.60 -12.90
C SER A 81 2.27 -27.54 -13.92
N ILE A 82 3.22 -26.67 -14.27
CA ILE A 82 3.01 -25.63 -15.29
C ILE A 82 3.42 -26.08 -16.70
N ASN A 83 4.23 -27.16 -16.80
CA ASN A 83 4.81 -27.63 -18.07
C ASN A 83 4.14 -28.88 -18.63
N ILE A 84 3.14 -29.45 -17.93
CA ILE A 84 2.28 -30.46 -18.53
C ILE A 84 1.45 -29.79 -19.64
N PRO A 85 1.34 -30.38 -20.84
CA PRO A 85 0.55 -29.83 -21.93
C PRO A 85 -0.95 -30.06 -21.69
N TRP A 86 -1.50 -29.41 -20.65
CA TRP A 86 -2.85 -29.64 -20.16
C TRP A 86 -3.90 -29.57 -21.26
N SER A 87 -4.72 -30.62 -21.32
CA SER A 87 -5.84 -30.76 -22.23
C SER A 87 -6.92 -31.61 -21.56
N GLU A 88 -8.16 -31.47 -22.03
CA GLU A 88 -9.26 -32.32 -21.54
C GLU A 88 -8.96 -33.81 -21.72
N SER A 89 -8.27 -34.22 -22.80
CA SER A 89 -7.92 -35.63 -23.01
C SER A 89 -6.98 -36.18 -21.95
N ILE A 90 -5.96 -35.41 -21.53
CA ILE A 90 -5.03 -35.82 -20.48
C ILE A 90 -5.74 -35.91 -19.12
N ILE A 91 -6.66 -35.00 -18.86
CA ILE A 91 -7.43 -35.01 -17.60
C ILE A 91 -8.41 -36.19 -17.60
N ASP A 92 -9.11 -36.44 -18.71
CA ASP A 92 -10.04 -37.56 -18.84
C ASP A 92 -9.35 -38.92 -18.69
N GLU A 93 -8.15 -39.08 -19.27
CA GLU A 93 -7.39 -40.33 -19.24
C GLU A 93 -6.94 -40.71 -17.82
N TYR A 94 -6.56 -39.72 -17.02
CA TYR A 94 -5.99 -39.90 -15.69
C TYR A 94 -6.85 -39.30 -14.57
N ILE A 95 -8.16 -39.26 -14.78
CA ILE A 95 -9.12 -38.50 -13.96
C ILE A 95 -9.06 -38.86 -12.46
N ASP A 96 -8.84 -40.14 -12.15
CA ASP A 96 -8.78 -40.67 -10.79
C ASP A 96 -7.38 -40.55 -10.14
N PHE A 97 -6.36 -40.18 -10.91
CA PHE A 97 -4.96 -40.09 -10.45
C PHE A 97 -4.56 -38.65 -10.13
N TRP A 98 -5.29 -37.66 -10.64
CA TRP A 98 -5.02 -36.27 -10.36
C TRP A 98 -5.44 -35.86 -8.95
N ASN A 99 -4.63 -35.00 -8.33
CA ASN A 99 -5.02 -34.29 -7.13
C ASN A 99 -5.84 -33.07 -7.53
N TRP A 100 -7.15 -33.16 -7.33
CA TRP A 100 -8.08 -32.11 -7.72
C TRP A 100 -7.97 -30.84 -6.89
N ASP A 101 -7.47 -30.90 -5.66
CA ASP A 101 -7.19 -29.69 -4.88
C ASP A 101 -6.08 -28.87 -5.54
N GLU A 102 -4.99 -29.54 -5.95
CA GLU A 102 -3.86 -28.94 -6.65
C GLU A 102 -4.24 -28.47 -8.07
N LEU A 103 -5.02 -29.26 -8.82
CA LEU A 103 -5.53 -28.83 -10.12
C LEU A 103 -6.40 -27.58 -9.99
N SER A 104 -7.26 -27.50 -8.96
CA SER A 104 -8.13 -26.33 -8.73
C SER A 104 -7.33 -25.02 -8.55
N SER A 105 -6.13 -25.11 -7.97
CA SER A 105 -5.20 -23.99 -7.78
C SER A 105 -4.24 -23.78 -8.96
N ASN A 106 -4.23 -24.68 -9.95
CA ASN A 106 -3.27 -24.65 -11.03
C ASN A 106 -3.56 -23.49 -12.00
N ARG A 107 -2.60 -22.57 -12.11
CA ARG A 107 -2.68 -21.38 -12.97
C ARG A 107 -2.47 -21.65 -14.46
N SER A 108 -1.95 -22.83 -14.81
CA SER A 108 -1.65 -23.23 -16.20
C SER A 108 -2.77 -24.01 -16.89
N LEU A 109 -3.85 -24.34 -16.19
CA LEU A 109 -4.99 -25.04 -16.81
C LEU A 109 -5.74 -24.13 -17.80
N PRO A 110 -6.39 -24.72 -18.83
CA PRO A 110 -7.14 -23.99 -19.85
C PRO A 110 -8.52 -23.55 -19.33
N TRP A 111 -8.52 -22.70 -18.29
CA TRP A 111 -9.73 -22.27 -17.60
C TRP A 111 -10.77 -21.65 -18.54
N SER A 112 -11.96 -22.27 -18.57
CA SER A 112 -13.13 -21.78 -19.29
C SER A 112 -14.40 -22.27 -18.59
N ILE A 113 -15.55 -21.65 -18.87
CA ILE A 113 -16.82 -22.06 -18.25
C ILE A 113 -17.25 -23.48 -18.64
N SER A 114 -16.91 -23.90 -19.86
CA SER A 114 -17.14 -25.27 -20.34
C SER A 114 -16.21 -26.25 -19.64
N PHE A 115 -14.92 -25.92 -19.54
CA PHE A 115 -13.92 -26.75 -18.87
C PHE A 115 -14.23 -26.93 -17.38
N ILE A 116 -14.52 -25.84 -16.66
CA ILE A 116 -14.92 -25.91 -15.25
C ILE A 116 -16.21 -26.74 -15.11
N GLY A 117 -17.18 -26.50 -15.99
CA GLY A 117 -18.46 -27.21 -15.96
C GLY A 117 -18.36 -28.71 -16.27
N LYS A 118 -17.37 -29.15 -17.05
CA LYS A 118 -17.18 -30.58 -17.38
C LYS A 118 -16.77 -31.39 -16.15
N TYR A 119 -15.96 -30.80 -15.27
CA TYR A 119 -15.40 -31.46 -14.08
C TYR A 119 -15.94 -30.86 -12.78
N GLU A 120 -17.17 -30.34 -12.81
CA GLU A 120 -17.70 -29.51 -11.74
C GLU A 120 -17.69 -30.21 -10.37
N ASP A 121 -17.95 -31.50 -10.33
CA ASP A 121 -18.03 -32.34 -9.12
C ASP A 121 -16.65 -32.73 -8.57
N TYR A 122 -15.60 -32.54 -9.36
CA TYR A 122 -14.24 -32.85 -8.95
C TYR A 122 -13.52 -31.63 -8.36
N TRP A 123 -13.88 -30.42 -8.79
CA TRP A 123 -13.18 -29.22 -8.36
C TRP A 123 -13.34 -28.94 -6.86
N ASN A 124 -12.24 -28.53 -6.24
CA ASN A 124 -12.26 -27.82 -4.97
C ASN A 124 -12.68 -26.38 -5.23
N TRP A 125 -13.95 -26.06 -4.95
CA TRP A 125 -14.54 -24.76 -5.25
C TRP A 125 -13.95 -23.60 -4.43
N GLU A 126 -13.35 -23.89 -3.27
CA GLU A 126 -12.63 -22.89 -2.48
C GLU A 126 -11.36 -22.44 -3.23
N ASN A 127 -10.57 -23.40 -3.71
CA ASN A 127 -9.38 -23.15 -4.51
C ASN A 127 -9.72 -22.49 -5.86
N ILE A 128 -10.79 -22.94 -6.52
CA ILE A 128 -11.32 -22.29 -7.74
C ILE A 128 -11.61 -20.82 -7.48
N SER A 129 -12.28 -20.50 -6.37
CA SER A 129 -12.68 -19.12 -6.04
C SER A 129 -11.47 -18.20 -5.81
N GLN A 130 -10.36 -18.73 -5.29
CA GLN A 130 -9.11 -18.00 -5.07
C GLN A 130 -8.17 -17.97 -6.28
N ASN A 131 -8.43 -18.78 -7.32
CA ASN A 131 -7.53 -18.89 -8.46
C ASN A 131 -7.62 -17.66 -9.37
N GLU A 132 -6.62 -16.80 -9.29
CA GLU A 132 -6.51 -15.56 -10.09
C GLU A 132 -6.32 -15.78 -11.60
N SER A 133 -6.16 -17.03 -12.05
CA SER A 133 -6.08 -17.36 -13.49
C SER A 133 -7.46 -17.61 -14.11
N ILE A 134 -8.49 -17.77 -13.28
CA ILE A 134 -9.87 -17.96 -13.74
C ILE A 134 -10.52 -16.58 -13.95
N PRO A 135 -10.96 -16.22 -15.17
CA PRO A 135 -11.56 -14.92 -15.42
C PRO A 135 -13.05 -14.91 -15.05
N PHE A 136 -13.35 -14.87 -13.74
CA PHE A 136 -14.71 -14.82 -13.23
C PHE A 136 -15.50 -13.68 -13.88
N ASN A 137 -16.62 -14.05 -14.51
CA ASN A 137 -17.55 -13.16 -15.18
C ASN A 137 -18.98 -13.59 -14.84
N LYS A 138 -19.96 -12.77 -15.21
CA LYS A 138 -21.37 -13.01 -14.92
C LYS A 138 -21.85 -14.42 -15.24
N ASN A 139 -21.54 -14.96 -16.42
CA ASN A 139 -22.02 -16.29 -16.80
C ASN A 139 -21.43 -17.40 -15.92
N MET A 140 -20.17 -17.27 -15.51
CA MET A 140 -19.54 -18.22 -14.58
C MET A 140 -20.16 -18.15 -13.20
N LEU A 141 -20.33 -16.94 -12.65
CA LEU A 141 -20.90 -16.74 -11.32
C LEU A 141 -22.32 -17.27 -11.26
N VAL A 142 -23.17 -16.90 -12.22
CA VAL A 142 -24.56 -17.39 -12.32
C VAL A 142 -24.63 -18.91 -12.40
N LYS A 143 -23.72 -19.54 -13.14
CA LYS A 143 -23.73 -20.99 -13.31
C LYS A 143 -23.31 -21.73 -12.03
N PHE A 144 -22.39 -21.15 -11.25
CA PHE A 144 -21.71 -21.85 -10.16
C PHE A 144 -22.00 -21.29 -8.75
N GLU A 145 -22.86 -20.28 -8.62
CA GLU A 145 -23.19 -19.61 -7.34
C GLU A 145 -23.65 -20.55 -6.21
N ASN A 146 -24.26 -21.68 -6.55
CA ASN A 146 -24.81 -22.64 -5.58
C ASN A 146 -23.88 -23.82 -5.27
N ARG A 147 -22.63 -23.81 -5.76
CA ARG A 147 -21.68 -24.90 -5.52
C ARG A 147 -21.17 -24.85 -4.09
N ILE A 148 -21.07 -26.01 -3.45
CA ILE A 148 -20.49 -26.13 -2.12
C ILE A 148 -19.02 -25.70 -2.18
N GLY A 149 -18.61 -24.78 -1.31
CA GLY A 149 -17.26 -24.20 -1.31
C GLY A 149 -17.08 -22.99 -2.24
N PHE A 150 -18.13 -22.58 -2.95
CA PHE A 150 -18.13 -21.32 -3.71
C PHE A 150 -18.39 -20.15 -2.76
N TYR A 151 -17.32 -19.53 -2.27
CA TYR A 151 -17.42 -18.44 -1.29
C TYR A 151 -17.29 -17.08 -1.97
N TRP A 152 -18.33 -16.25 -1.82
CA TRP A 152 -18.35 -14.89 -2.38
C TRP A 152 -17.25 -14.00 -1.82
N ASP A 153 -16.82 -14.20 -0.57
CA ASP A 153 -15.66 -13.52 0.01
C ASP A 153 -14.41 -13.78 -0.85
N ASN A 154 -14.08 -15.04 -1.12
CA ASN A 154 -12.92 -15.40 -1.94
C ASN A 154 -13.01 -14.80 -3.35
N ILE A 155 -14.19 -14.83 -3.97
CA ILE A 155 -14.42 -14.21 -5.28
C ILE A 155 -14.20 -12.68 -5.20
N SER A 156 -14.66 -12.03 -4.13
CA SER A 156 -14.53 -10.59 -3.92
C SER A 156 -13.07 -10.16 -3.84
N PHE A 157 -12.22 -10.95 -3.18
CA PHE A 157 -10.77 -10.72 -3.09
C PHE A 157 -10.00 -11.12 -4.35
N ASN A 158 -10.63 -11.85 -5.28
CA ASN A 158 -9.95 -12.35 -6.46
C ASN A 158 -9.68 -11.21 -7.48
N SER A 159 -8.40 -10.95 -7.74
CA SER A 159 -7.93 -9.88 -8.63
C SER A 159 -8.30 -10.10 -10.12
N SER A 160 -8.69 -11.32 -10.49
CA SER A 160 -9.14 -11.66 -11.84
C SER A 160 -10.60 -11.30 -12.11
N LEU A 161 -11.40 -11.08 -11.05
CA LEU A 161 -12.83 -10.85 -11.12
C LEU A 161 -13.14 -9.70 -12.07
N ARG A 162 -14.10 -9.94 -12.97
CA ARG A 162 -14.63 -8.95 -13.90
C ARG A 162 -16.06 -8.64 -13.51
N LEU A 163 -16.24 -7.45 -12.96
CA LEU A 163 -17.55 -6.91 -12.63
C LEU A 163 -18.10 -6.08 -13.79
N ASP A 164 -19.40 -5.87 -13.76
CA ASP A 164 -20.13 -4.79 -14.40
C ASP A 164 -21.26 -4.35 -13.45
N ASP A 165 -21.94 -3.25 -13.75
CA ASP A 165 -23.01 -2.73 -12.89
C ASP A 165 -24.12 -3.75 -12.65
N GLU A 166 -24.49 -4.51 -13.67
CA GLU A 166 -25.57 -5.49 -13.59
C GLU A 166 -25.20 -6.62 -12.63
N LEU A 167 -23.98 -7.14 -12.76
CA LEU A 167 -23.47 -8.21 -11.92
C LEU A 167 -23.26 -7.75 -10.48
N PHE A 168 -22.72 -6.55 -10.27
CA PHE A 168 -22.56 -5.98 -8.94
C PHE A 168 -23.91 -5.89 -8.23
N LEU A 169 -24.93 -5.32 -8.90
CA LEU A 169 -26.27 -5.14 -8.34
C LEU A 169 -27.00 -6.47 -8.14
N LYS A 170 -26.79 -7.45 -9.02
CA LYS A 170 -27.44 -8.77 -8.90
C LYS A 170 -27.05 -9.48 -7.60
N TYR A 171 -25.79 -9.37 -7.19
CA TYR A 171 -25.23 -10.06 -6.02
C TYR A 171 -24.82 -9.08 -4.92
N GLU A 172 -25.54 -7.96 -4.80
CA GLU A 172 -25.18 -6.84 -3.94
C GLU A 172 -24.92 -7.26 -2.48
N ASP A 173 -25.74 -8.18 -1.95
CA ASP A 173 -25.67 -8.64 -0.57
C ASP A 173 -24.62 -9.74 -0.33
N GLU A 174 -24.08 -10.33 -1.39
CA GLU A 174 -23.12 -11.43 -1.32
C GLU A 174 -21.67 -10.93 -1.31
N TRP A 175 -21.42 -9.73 -1.84
CA TRP A 175 -20.06 -9.21 -1.99
C TRP A 175 -19.43 -8.80 -0.67
N ASP A 176 -18.19 -9.25 -0.44
CA ASP A 176 -17.32 -8.63 0.56
C ASP A 176 -16.78 -7.29 -0.01
N LEU A 177 -17.23 -6.19 0.58
CA LEU A 177 -16.84 -4.84 0.14
C LEU A 177 -15.34 -4.56 0.33
N GLN A 178 -14.70 -5.17 1.33
CA GLN A 178 -13.27 -5.02 1.60
C GLN A 178 -12.42 -5.80 0.59
N GLY A 179 -12.92 -6.95 0.12
CA GLY A 179 -12.36 -7.71 -0.98
C GLY A 179 -12.45 -6.94 -2.30
N LEU A 180 -13.65 -6.46 -2.62
CA LEU A 180 -13.88 -5.66 -3.83
C LEU A 180 -13.04 -4.39 -3.86
N TYR A 181 -12.84 -3.74 -2.70
CA TYR A 181 -11.97 -2.58 -2.56
C TYR A 181 -10.53 -2.82 -3.04
N ASN A 182 -10.02 -4.05 -2.86
CA ASN A 182 -8.67 -4.41 -3.30
C ASN A 182 -8.60 -4.79 -4.78
N ASN A 183 -9.74 -4.88 -5.47
CA ASN A 183 -9.76 -5.23 -6.89
C ASN A 183 -9.27 -4.04 -7.74
N PRO A 184 -8.13 -4.18 -8.44
CA PRO A 184 -7.53 -3.07 -9.18
C PRO A 184 -8.40 -2.59 -10.36
N ARG A 185 -9.40 -3.36 -10.79
CA ARG A 185 -10.23 -3.01 -11.95
C ARG A 185 -11.61 -2.48 -11.57
N LEU A 186 -11.94 -2.37 -10.29
CA LEU A 186 -13.27 -1.98 -9.81
C LEU A 186 -13.76 -0.67 -10.43
N VAL A 187 -12.93 0.39 -10.39
CA VAL A 187 -13.27 1.71 -10.95
C VAL A 187 -13.39 1.69 -12.47
N ASN A 188 -12.74 0.75 -13.15
CA ASN A 188 -12.80 0.67 -14.60
C ASN A 188 -14.16 0.13 -15.07
N PHE A 189 -14.74 -0.81 -14.32
CA PHE A 189 -15.95 -1.50 -14.76
C PHE A 189 -17.26 -0.93 -14.23
N LEU A 190 -17.28 -0.40 -12.99
CA LEU A 190 -18.52 0.11 -12.41
C LEU A 190 -18.80 1.56 -12.83
N SER A 191 -20.04 1.94 -13.11
CA SER A 191 -20.39 3.32 -13.42
C SER A 191 -20.04 4.27 -12.29
N LYS A 192 -19.78 5.54 -12.65
CA LYS A 192 -19.52 6.62 -11.69
C LYS A 192 -20.65 6.71 -10.66
N GLU A 193 -21.90 6.58 -11.11
CA GLU A 193 -23.09 6.65 -10.25
C GLU A 193 -23.14 5.51 -9.23
N LEU A 194 -22.84 4.28 -9.65
CA LEU A 194 -22.84 3.13 -8.75
C LEU A 194 -21.68 3.20 -7.75
N LEU A 195 -20.49 3.60 -8.22
CA LEU A 195 -19.33 3.83 -7.35
C LEU A 195 -19.65 4.87 -6.26
N LYS A 196 -20.31 5.97 -6.63
CA LYS A 196 -20.74 6.99 -5.68
C LYS A 196 -21.76 6.46 -4.68
N LYS A 197 -22.81 5.80 -5.17
CA LYS A 197 -23.88 5.25 -4.33
C LYS A 197 -23.34 4.28 -3.27
N LYS A 198 -22.33 3.49 -3.63
CA LYS A 198 -21.83 2.39 -2.78
C LYS A 198 -20.60 2.73 -1.97
N PHE A 199 -19.66 3.47 -2.56
CA PHE A 199 -18.37 3.77 -1.94
C PHE A 199 -18.21 5.23 -1.54
N GLY A 200 -19.13 6.13 -1.96
CA GLY A 200 -19.08 7.55 -1.61
C GLY A 200 -19.15 7.81 -0.10
N ASN A 201 -19.93 7.02 0.64
CA ASN A 201 -20.05 7.13 2.10
C ASN A 201 -18.87 6.50 2.86
N ILE A 202 -18.10 5.60 2.22
CA ILE A 202 -16.86 5.04 2.78
C ILE A 202 -15.75 6.12 2.77
N GLY A 203 -16.00 7.24 2.09
CA GLY A 203 -15.20 8.46 2.15
C GLY A 203 -13.93 8.39 1.31
N SER A 204 -13.15 9.46 1.38
CA SER A 204 -11.86 9.61 0.67
C SER A 204 -10.92 8.42 0.88
N ARG A 205 -11.01 7.70 2.01
CA ARG A 205 -10.23 6.49 2.30
C ARG A 205 -10.29 5.45 1.18
N PHE A 206 -11.45 5.26 0.55
CA PHE A 206 -11.57 4.35 -0.59
C PHE A 206 -10.57 4.76 -1.69
N PHE A 207 -10.53 6.04 -2.02
CA PHE A 207 -9.70 6.58 -3.08
C PHE A 207 -8.24 6.79 -2.67
N VAL A 208 -7.92 6.93 -1.38
CA VAL A 208 -6.54 7.15 -0.87
C VAL A 208 -5.71 5.86 -0.87
N THR A 209 -6.26 4.77 -0.35
CA THR A 209 -5.46 3.57 -0.06
C THR A 209 -5.67 2.45 -1.08
N ASN A 210 -6.60 2.60 -2.03
CA ASN A 210 -6.87 1.53 -2.98
C ASN A 210 -5.69 1.29 -3.91
N LYS A 211 -5.58 0.03 -4.38
CA LYS A 211 -4.55 -0.40 -5.34
C LYS A 211 -5.04 -0.26 -6.78
N ILE A 212 -6.01 0.62 -7.01
CA ILE A 212 -6.54 0.87 -8.36
C ILE A 212 -5.42 1.58 -9.13
N PRO A 213 -5.00 1.06 -10.30
CA PRO A 213 -4.15 1.79 -11.19
C PRO A 213 -5.00 2.94 -11.74
N TRP A 214 -4.83 4.13 -11.18
CA TRP A 214 -5.47 5.36 -11.62
C TRP A 214 -4.95 5.76 -12.99
N THR A 215 -5.39 5.03 -14.02
CA THR A 215 -5.08 5.34 -15.41
C THR A 215 -5.75 6.65 -15.79
N LYS A 216 -5.29 7.26 -16.88
CA LYS A 216 -5.90 8.44 -17.50
C LYS A 216 -7.41 8.27 -17.69
N GLU A 217 -7.85 7.09 -18.13
CA GLU A 217 -9.28 6.78 -18.34
C GLU A 217 -10.07 6.76 -17.03
N SER A 218 -9.50 6.13 -15.99
CA SER A 218 -10.10 6.06 -14.65
C SER A 218 -10.23 7.44 -14.00
N ILE A 219 -9.19 8.28 -14.12
CA ILE A 219 -9.20 9.66 -13.62
C ILE A 219 -10.22 10.50 -14.39
N GLN A 220 -10.19 10.42 -15.72
CA GLN A 220 -11.13 11.15 -16.58
C GLN A 220 -12.60 10.79 -16.32
N LYS A 221 -12.88 9.54 -15.94
CA LYS A 221 -14.22 9.09 -15.50
C LYS A 221 -14.65 9.73 -14.18
N MET A 222 -13.72 9.90 -13.24
CA MET A 222 -14.02 10.35 -11.89
C MET A 222 -13.88 11.86 -11.67
N LYS A 223 -13.31 12.60 -12.62
CA LYS A 223 -12.79 13.95 -12.37
C LYS A 223 -13.78 15.00 -11.84
N ASP A 224 -15.07 14.92 -12.18
CA ASP A 224 -16.04 15.94 -11.75
C ASP A 224 -16.62 15.67 -10.35
N ASP A 225 -15.89 14.98 -9.49
CA ASP A 225 -16.34 14.59 -8.15
C ASP A 225 -15.34 15.03 -7.06
N VAL A 226 -15.77 15.97 -6.23
CA VAL A 226 -14.92 16.64 -5.22
C VAL A 226 -14.38 15.67 -4.16
N LEU A 227 -15.19 14.69 -3.72
CA LEU A 227 -14.76 13.69 -2.74
C LEU A 227 -13.70 12.75 -3.34
N THR A 228 -13.83 12.45 -4.63
CA THR A 228 -12.87 11.64 -5.38
C THR A 228 -11.57 12.42 -5.64
N THR A 229 -11.66 13.71 -5.95
CA THR A 229 -10.50 14.60 -6.13
C THR A 229 -9.54 14.56 -4.93
N HIS A 230 -10.07 14.79 -3.73
CA HIS A 230 -9.27 14.77 -2.51
C HIS A 230 -8.59 13.41 -2.30
N GLY A 231 -9.37 12.32 -2.34
CA GLY A 231 -8.81 11.00 -2.05
C GLY A 231 -7.82 10.48 -3.10
N ILE A 232 -8.01 10.79 -4.39
CA ILE A 232 -7.03 10.42 -5.43
C ILE A 232 -5.77 11.25 -5.27
N SER A 233 -5.86 12.56 -4.97
CA SER A 233 -4.69 13.42 -4.75
C SER A 233 -3.78 12.93 -3.61
N SER A 234 -4.35 12.39 -2.52
CA SER A 234 -3.56 11.82 -1.42
C SER A 234 -3.16 10.35 -1.64
N ASN A 235 -3.50 9.75 -2.78
CA ASN A 235 -3.29 8.32 -2.98
C ASN A 235 -1.80 7.95 -2.99
N THR A 236 -1.48 6.88 -2.26
CA THR A 236 -0.10 6.41 -2.03
C THR A 236 0.36 5.31 -2.98
N ASN A 237 -0.54 4.75 -3.78
CA ASN A 237 -0.27 3.71 -4.77
C ASN A 237 -0.22 4.23 -6.21
N ILE A 238 -0.53 5.52 -6.44
CA ILE A 238 -0.37 6.16 -7.75
C ILE A 238 1.11 6.38 -8.02
N LEU A 239 1.56 6.00 -9.22
CA LEU A 239 2.85 6.42 -9.75
C LEU A 239 2.73 7.85 -10.26
N TRP A 240 3.03 8.82 -9.38
CA TRP A 240 2.95 10.23 -9.72
C TRP A 240 4.07 10.65 -10.68
N THR A 241 3.69 11.25 -11.82
CA THR A 241 4.59 11.89 -12.78
C THR A 241 4.18 13.34 -12.99
N GLU A 242 5.12 14.20 -13.40
CA GLU A 242 4.80 15.59 -13.75
C GLU A 242 3.77 15.65 -14.89
N GLU A 243 3.87 14.74 -15.86
CA GLU A 243 2.95 14.63 -17.00
C GLU A 243 1.51 14.36 -16.54
N LEU A 244 1.33 13.45 -15.57
CA LEU A 244 0.03 13.15 -14.98
C LEU A 244 -0.55 14.34 -14.22
N ILE A 245 0.30 15.05 -13.46
CA ILE A 245 -0.09 16.24 -12.72
C ILE A 245 -0.54 17.35 -13.69
N GLU A 246 0.22 17.59 -14.75
CA GLU A 246 -0.08 18.61 -15.77
C GLU A 246 -1.36 18.31 -16.54
N GLU A 247 -1.56 17.06 -16.96
CA GLU A 247 -2.71 16.65 -17.75
C GLU A 247 -4.04 16.93 -17.03
N PHE A 248 -4.05 16.81 -15.70
CA PHE A 248 -5.21 16.97 -14.85
C PHE A 248 -5.05 18.14 -13.86
N VAL A 249 -4.33 19.20 -14.26
CA VAL A 249 -3.91 20.33 -13.40
C VAL A 249 -5.04 21.03 -12.64
N ASP A 250 -6.24 21.07 -13.22
CA ASP A 250 -7.43 21.71 -12.62
C ASP A 250 -8.33 20.71 -11.88
N PHE A 251 -8.05 19.41 -11.98
CA PHE A 251 -8.76 18.36 -11.27
C PHE A 251 -8.21 18.14 -9.87
N TRP A 252 -6.91 18.29 -9.67
CA TRP A 252 -6.27 17.91 -8.42
C TRP A 252 -6.63 18.79 -7.22
N ASP A 253 -6.81 18.16 -6.06
CA ASP A 253 -6.70 18.84 -4.76
C ASP A 253 -5.22 19.17 -4.51
N TRP A 254 -4.86 20.44 -4.66
CA TRP A 254 -3.49 20.90 -4.51
C TRP A 254 -3.02 20.93 -3.05
N SER A 255 -3.92 20.99 -2.09
CA SER A 255 -3.57 20.84 -0.67
C SER A 255 -3.05 19.43 -0.41
N GLU A 256 -3.80 18.43 -0.87
CA GLU A 256 -3.42 17.02 -0.73
C GLU A 256 -2.18 16.65 -1.55
N LEU A 257 -2.08 17.10 -2.80
CA LEU A 257 -0.87 16.88 -3.61
C LEU A 257 0.37 17.48 -2.94
N SER A 258 0.24 18.67 -2.33
CA SER A 258 1.35 19.34 -1.64
C SER A 258 1.79 18.57 -0.39
N TYR A 259 0.87 17.89 0.29
CA TYR A 259 1.16 17.02 1.43
C TYR A 259 1.68 15.63 1.02
N ASN A 260 1.35 15.16 -0.18
CA ASN A 260 1.62 13.79 -0.61
C ASN A 260 3.13 13.47 -0.71
N ASN A 261 3.62 12.62 0.20
CA ASN A 261 5.01 12.19 0.25
C ASN A 261 5.39 11.17 -0.85
N GLN A 262 4.47 10.72 -1.71
CA GLN A 262 4.82 9.94 -2.91
C GLN A 262 5.25 10.82 -4.09
N ILE A 263 5.04 12.14 -4.00
CA ILE A 263 5.42 13.09 -5.04
C ILE A 263 6.77 13.71 -4.70
N ILE A 264 7.73 13.57 -5.60
CA ILE A 264 9.01 14.28 -5.51
C ILE A 264 8.86 15.65 -6.17
N TRP A 265 8.55 16.66 -5.37
CA TRP A 265 8.41 18.04 -5.83
C TRP A 265 9.76 18.66 -6.19
N THR A 266 10.23 18.40 -7.41
CA THR A 266 11.48 19.01 -7.91
C THR A 266 11.38 20.53 -7.93
N SER A 267 12.52 21.23 -7.88
CA SER A 267 12.52 22.71 -7.93
C SER A 267 11.87 23.27 -9.20
N SER A 268 11.91 22.54 -10.31
CA SER A 268 11.22 22.89 -11.56
C SER A 268 9.70 22.80 -11.40
N MET A 269 9.20 21.71 -10.81
CA MET A 269 7.77 21.54 -10.53
C MET A 269 7.27 22.60 -9.55
N ILE A 270 8.03 22.90 -8.50
CA ILE A 270 7.67 23.96 -7.55
C ILE A 270 7.55 25.32 -8.25
N GLU A 271 8.50 25.69 -9.10
CA GLU A 271 8.41 26.94 -9.88
C GLU A 271 7.20 26.96 -10.81
N LYS A 272 6.96 25.85 -11.51
CA LYS A 272 5.86 25.72 -12.47
C LYS A 272 4.49 25.85 -11.79
N TYR A 273 4.31 25.23 -10.63
CA TYR A 273 3.01 25.12 -9.94
C TYR A 273 2.88 26.02 -8.70
N LYS A 274 3.81 26.96 -8.47
CA LYS A 274 3.89 27.81 -7.27
C LYS A 274 2.63 28.59 -6.88
N GLU A 275 1.73 28.85 -7.82
CA GLU A 275 0.47 29.57 -7.58
C GLU A 275 -0.69 28.63 -7.22
N LYS A 276 -0.53 27.33 -7.45
CA LYS A 276 -1.51 26.29 -7.08
C LYS A 276 -1.10 25.53 -5.82
N LEU A 277 0.20 25.39 -5.57
CA LEU A 277 0.74 24.69 -4.40
C LEU A 277 0.23 25.28 -3.08
N ASP A 278 -0.14 24.40 -2.16
CA ASP A 278 -0.42 24.74 -0.78
C ASP A 278 0.91 24.75 -0.01
N TRP A 279 1.37 25.97 0.31
CA TRP A 279 2.65 26.17 0.97
C TRP A 279 2.65 25.73 2.44
N VAL A 280 1.49 25.61 3.08
CA VAL A 280 1.37 25.09 4.46
C VAL A 280 1.71 23.61 4.45
N ASN A 281 1.06 22.85 3.56
CA ASN A 281 1.26 21.41 3.43
C ASN A 281 2.60 21.05 2.81
N LEU A 282 3.04 21.79 1.80
CA LEU A 282 4.36 21.58 1.18
C LEU A 282 5.50 21.82 2.19
N SER A 283 5.32 22.71 3.16
CA SER A 283 6.31 22.94 4.24
C SER A 283 6.50 21.73 5.16
N LEU A 284 5.47 20.90 5.34
CA LEU A 284 5.55 19.64 6.12
C LEU A 284 6.05 18.47 5.29
N ASN A 285 6.03 18.58 3.96
CA ASN A 285 6.34 17.49 3.06
C ASN A 285 7.80 17.03 3.20
N THR A 286 7.99 15.72 3.35
CA THR A 286 9.30 15.09 3.60
C THR A 286 9.97 14.55 2.33
N SER A 287 9.28 14.63 1.20
CA SER A 287 9.74 14.20 -0.11
C SER A 287 10.20 15.36 -1.00
N VAL A 288 9.98 16.60 -0.56
CA VAL A 288 10.63 17.77 -1.17
C VAL A 288 12.15 17.62 -1.03
N PRO A 289 12.93 17.80 -2.12
CA PRO A 289 14.38 17.81 -2.08
C PRO A 289 14.86 19.16 -1.52
N TRP A 290 14.74 19.32 -0.21
CA TRP A 290 15.04 20.56 0.49
C TRP A 290 16.50 20.98 0.29
N SER A 291 16.69 22.26 0.01
CA SER A 291 18.00 22.91 -0.10
C SER A 291 17.92 24.33 0.42
N GLU A 292 19.04 24.89 0.89
CA GLU A 292 19.06 26.27 1.36
C GLU A 292 18.63 27.26 0.27
N TYR A 293 18.96 26.96 -0.98
CA TYR A 293 18.54 27.73 -2.16
C TYR A 293 17.01 27.75 -2.31
N LEU A 294 16.35 26.58 -2.22
CA LEU A 294 14.90 26.48 -2.32
C LEU A 294 14.20 27.24 -1.19
N ILE A 295 14.74 27.13 0.04
CA ILE A 295 14.23 27.85 1.21
C ILE A 295 14.37 29.37 1.02
N GLU A 296 15.54 29.86 0.62
CA GLU A 296 15.76 31.29 0.39
C GLU A 296 14.86 31.83 -0.71
N LYS A 297 14.75 31.11 -1.83
CA LYS A 297 14.00 31.53 -3.01
C LYS A 297 12.51 31.79 -2.71
N TYR A 298 11.90 30.97 -1.85
CA TYR A 298 10.48 31.07 -1.49
C TYR A 298 10.23 31.38 -0.02
N LYS A 299 11.20 32.04 0.64
CA LYS A 299 11.18 32.32 2.08
C LYS A 299 9.92 33.01 2.61
N ASP A 300 9.23 33.76 1.76
CA ASP A 300 8.02 34.51 2.12
C ASP A 300 6.73 33.72 1.85
N LYS A 301 6.81 32.59 1.13
CA LYS A 301 5.69 31.67 0.94
C LYS A 301 5.70 30.53 1.96
N TRP A 302 6.88 30.10 2.42
CA TRP A 302 6.97 28.98 3.36
C TRP A 302 6.30 29.26 4.71
N PHE A 303 5.64 28.23 5.23
CA PHE A 303 5.08 28.24 6.58
C PHE A 303 6.16 27.80 7.56
N TRP A 304 6.85 28.78 8.14
CA TRP A 304 8.03 28.55 8.97
C TRP A 304 7.76 27.67 10.19
N SER A 305 6.54 27.69 10.73
CA SER A 305 6.16 26.78 11.81
C SER A 305 6.19 25.31 11.41
N ASN A 306 5.76 25.02 10.20
CA ASN A 306 5.75 23.68 9.65
C ASN A 306 7.16 23.26 9.23
N LEU A 307 7.94 24.18 8.65
CA LEU A 307 9.35 23.95 8.36
C LEU A 307 10.14 23.62 9.63
N SER A 308 9.87 24.31 10.74
CA SER A 308 10.58 24.06 12.02
C SER A 308 10.48 22.62 12.50
N GLY A 309 9.39 21.91 12.18
CA GLY A 309 9.21 20.49 12.50
C GLY A 309 9.69 19.52 11.43
N ASN A 310 10.22 19.99 10.29
CA ASN A 310 10.52 19.13 9.15
C ASN A 310 11.94 18.51 9.28
N PRO A 311 12.06 17.17 9.44
CA PRO A 311 13.35 16.51 9.65
C PRO A 311 14.20 16.43 8.38
N LYS A 312 13.65 16.74 7.21
CA LYS A 312 14.33 16.62 5.91
C LYS A 312 14.96 17.91 5.42
N LEU A 313 14.88 18.99 6.19
CA LEU A 313 15.58 20.23 5.89
C LEU A 313 17.11 20.06 5.96
N PRO A 314 17.89 20.90 5.27
CA PRO A 314 19.35 20.88 5.29
C PRO A 314 19.89 21.49 6.59
N TRP A 315 19.49 20.92 7.73
CA TRP A 315 19.85 21.44 9.03
C TRP A 315 21.36 21.50 9.22
N SER A 316 21.85 22.71 9.52
CA SER A 316 23.22 22.99 9.89
C SER A 316 23.21 24.21 10.82
N TYR A 317 24.27 24.41 11.60
CA TYR A 317 24.37 25.59 12.46
C TYR A 317 24.24 26.90 11.66
N SER A 318 24.88 26.98 10.50
CA SER A 318 24.80 28.14 9.59
C SER A 318 23.38 28.34 9.06
N PHE A 319 22.71 27.27 8.61
CA PHE A 319 21.34 27.34 8.12
C PHE A 319 20.36 27.77 9.21
N PHE A 320 20.45 27.16 10.40
CA PHE A 320 19.61 27.50 11.54
C PHE A 320 19.78 28.96 11.97
N SER A 321 21.03 29.39 12.16
CA SER A 321 21.37 30.75 12.60
C SER A 321 20.90 31.80 11.60
N LYS A 322 20.99 31.51 10.30
CA LYS A 322 20.56 32.42 9.23
C LYS A 322 19.08 32.79 9.33
N TYR A 323 18.21 31.89 9.79
CA TYR A 323 16.77 32.09 9.88
C TYR A 323 16.24 32.07 11.32
N ILE A 324 17.11 32.38 12.29
CA ILE A 324 16.80 32.34 13.73
C ILE A 324 15.63 33.23 14.15
N SER A 325 15.17 34.19 13.35
CA SER A 325 13.99 34.99 13.70
C SER A 325 12.68 34.44 13.17
N LYS A 326 12.73 33.39 12.33
CA LYS A 326 11.56 32.87 11.61
C LYS A 326 11.06 31.53 12.12
N TRP A 327 11.90 30.70 12.73
CA TRP A 327 11.48 29.39 13.26
C TRP A 327 10.39 29.55 14.34
N SER A 328 9.38 28.68 14.39
CA SER A 328 8.27 28.85 15.36
C SER A 328 8.64 28.51 16.81
N CYS A 329 9.86 28.03 17.06
CA CYS A 329 10.37 27.69 18.38
C CYS A 329 10.68 28.92 19.27
N PHE A 330 10.19 30.12 18.92
CA PHE A 330 10.49 31.39 19.61
C PHE A 330 9.28 31.97 20.39
N GLY A 331 8.42 31.12 20.93
CA GLY A 331 7.63 31.43 22.13
C GLY A 331 8.44 31.07 23.39
N GLU A 332 8.17 31.69 24.54
CA GLU A 332 9.01 31.78 25.76
C GLU A 332 9.59 30.48 26.41
N ASP A 333 9.41 29.28 25.84
CA ASP A 333 9.96 28.02 26.36
C ASP A 333 10.88 27.32 25.33
N VAL A 334 12.17 27.69 25.37
CA VAL A 334 13.16 27.53 24.28
C VAL A 334 13.82 26.14 24.18
N LEU A 335 13.53 25.17 25.06
CA LEU A 335 14.30 23.92 25.12
C LEU A 335 13.66 22.69 24.46
N TYR A 336 12.36 22.68 24.19
CA TYR A 336 11.65 21.45 23.84
C TYR A 336 11.83 20.97 22.38
N PRO A 337 11.76 21.85 21.35
CA PRO A 337 11.93 21.43 19.96
C PRO A 337 13.39 21.11 19.60
N PHE A 338 14.34 21.86 20.17
CA PHE A 338 15.77 21.60 20.03
C PHE A 338 16.17 20.29 20.73
N ALA A 339 15.53 19.93 21.85
CA ALA A 339 15.76 18.65 22.55
C ALA A 339 15.22 17.43 21.77
N ASN A 340 14.05 17.52 21.13
CA ASN A 340 13.54 16.45 20.26
C ASN A 340 14.35 16.31 18.96
N TYR A 341 14.81 17.43 18.40
CA TYR A 341 15.76 17.44 17.28
C TYR A 341 17.09 16.81 17.69
N LEU A 342 17.65 17.17 18.86
CA LEU A 342 18.83 16.54 19.44
C LEU A 342 18.62 15.05 19.71
N SER A 343 17.46 14.60 20.21
CA SER A 343 17.21 13.17 20.44
C SER A 343 17.15 12.37 19.13
N SER A 344 16.68 12.97 18.04
CA SER A 344 16.74 12.36 16.70
C SER A 344 18.14 12.40 16.09
N LEU A 345 18.94 13.42 16.39
CA LEU A 345 20.34 13.56 16.00
C LEU A 345 21.28 12.64 16.79
N VAL A 346 20.93 12.25 18.02
CA VAL A 346 21.67 11.28 18.86
C VAL A 346 21.84 9.94 18.14
N GLU A 347 20.98 9.61 17.18
CA GLU A 347 21.11 8.41 16.33
C GLU A 347 22.15 8.56 15.21
N ASN A 348 22.66 9.78 14.95
CA ASN A 348 23.60 10.08 13.87
C ASN A 348 25.01 10.44 14.40
N LYS A 349 25.86 9.41 14.52
CA LYS A 349 27.19 9.43 15.18
C LYS A 349 28.20 10.47 14.69
N THR A 350 28.01 11.08 13.52
CA THR A 350 28.97 11.99 12.88
C THR A 350 28.98 13.40 13.48
N ILE A 351 27.92 13.81 14.18
CA ILE A 351 27.81 15.16 14.78
C ILE A 351 28.42 15.21 16.18
N TYR A 352 28.40 14.09 16.93
CA TYR A 352 28.99 13.98 18.27
C TYR A 352 30.52 14.20 18.26
N SER A 353 31.21 13.77 17.20
CA SER A 353 32.66 13.96 17.06
C SER A 353 33.06 15.42 16.86
N LEU A 354 32.16 16.25 16.32
CA LEU A 354 32.40 17.69 16.14
C LEU A 354 32.04 18.50 17.40
N TYR A 355 31.10 18.00 18.22
CA TYR A 355 30.67 18.67 19.46
C TYR A 355 31.67 18.48 20.61
N LEU A 356 32.41 17.36 20.61
CA LEU A 356 33.44 17.06 21.62
C LEU A 356 34.76 17.85 21.44
N GLU A 357 34.96 18.53 20.31
CA GLU A 357 36.15 19.38 20.08
C GLU A 357 36.08 20.75 20.77
N PHE A 358 34.91 21.16 21.31
CA PHE A 358 34.66 22.53 21.75
C PHE A 358 34.21 22.70 23.22
N ILE A 359 34.19 21.63 24.02
CA ILE A 359 33.82 21.67 25.45
C ILE A 359 35.07 21.57 26.33
N SER A 360 35.15 22.39 27.39
CA SER A 360 36.25 22.35 28.36
C SER A 360 35.99 21.32 29.47
N GLU A 361 37.05 20.77 30.08
CA GLU A 361 36.97 19.76 31.16
C GLU A 361 36.07 20.21 32.33
N HIS A 362 36.00 21.52 32.59
CA HIS A 362 35.18 22.13 33.63
C HIS A 362 33.67 22.02 33.37
N ASP A 363 33.26 22.08 32.10
CA ASP A 363 31.85 21.99 31.71
C ASP A 363 31.37 20.53 31.72
N ILE A 364 32.29 19.57 31.53
CA ILE A 364 32.05 18.13 31.67
C ILE A 364 31.83 17.76 33.14
N GLU A 365 32.60 18.36 34.06
CA GLU A 365 32.47 18.14 35.50
C GLU A 365 31.10 18.60 36.05
N GLN A 366 30.59 19.76 35.61
CA GLN A 366 29.24 20.23 36.02
C GLN A 366 28.11 19.33 35.49
N LEU A 367 28.25 18.76 34.29
CA LEU A 367 27.30 17.81 33.71
C LEU A 367 27.30 16.45 34.44
N LEU A 368 28.42 16.05 35.03
CA LEU A 368 28.55 14.80 35.80
C LEU A 368 28.07 14.94 37.25
N GLU A 369 28.11 16.14 37.84
CA GLU A 369 27.64 16.39 39.21
C GLU A 369 26.11 16.51 39.32
N SER A 370 25.43 16.95 38.25
CA SER A 370 23.96 17.08 38.22
C SER A 370 23.21 15.74 38.12
N ASN A 371 23.89 14.63 37.84
CA ASN A 371 23.29 13.31 37.62
C ASN A 371 23.47 12.30 38.78
N ARG A 372 23.96 12.75 39.94
CA ARG A 372 24.02 11.90 41.15
C ARG A 372 22.92 12.28 42.12
N ASN A 373 21.69 11.81 41.89
CA ASN A 373 20.73 11.35 42.91
C ASN A 373 19.31 11.16 42.33
N SER A 374 19.05 10.01 41.72
CA SER A 374 17.92 9.12 42.10
C SER A 374 17.82 7.95 41.12
N ASN A 375 17.54 6.77 41.68
CA ASN A 375 17.60 5.45 41.05
C ASN A 375 16.82 5.29 39.74
N SER A 376 17.40 4.42 38.92
CA SER A 376 16.84 3.74 37.75
C SER A 376 15.47 3.09 38.00
N ASP A 377 14.54 3.32 37.08
CA ASP A 377 13.82 2.30 36.29
C ASP A 377 12.51 2.88 35.75
N LYS A 378 12.48 3.16 34.44
CA LYS A 378 11.33 3.13 33.50
C LYS A 378 11.59 4.06 32.32
N PHE A 379 12.17 3.51 31.26
CA PHE A 379 12.05 4.08 29.93
C PHE A 379 10.58 3.91 29.46
N LEU A 380 9.91 5.04 29.19
CA LEU A 380 8.62 5.26 28.48
C LEU A 380 7.31 4.82 29.19
N PRO A 381 6.13 5.48 28.98
CA PRO A 381 5.67 6.15 27.74
C PRO A 381 5.06 7.56 27.90
N CYS A 382 4.70 8.17 26.76
CA CYS A 382 3.96 9.44 26.62
C CYS A 382 2.74 9.57 27.55
N ILE A 383 2.53 10.75 28.14
CA ILE A 383 1.23 11.24 28.67
C ILE A 383 1.24 12.75 28.42
N ASP A 384 0.61 13.21 27.34
CA ASP A 384 -0.81 13.56 27.23
C ASP A 384 -1.18 14.82 28.04
N GLY A 385 -1.74 15.80 27.32
CA GLY A 385 -2.19 17.07 27.83
C GLY A 385 -3.69 17.06 28.03
N SER A 386 -4.10 16.91 29.28
CA SER A 386 -5.42 17.24 29.86
C SER A 386 -5.23 16.98 31.38
N ASP A 387 -5.63 17.79 32.34
CA ASP A 387 -6.68 18.78 32.47
C ASP A 387 -6.29 19.83 33.52
N LYS A 388 -6.72 21.08 33.32
CA LYS A 388 -7.23 21.88 34.43
C LYS A 388 -8.73 21.59 34.52
N LEU A 389 -9.17 20.97 35.62
CA LEU A 389 -10.26 21.47 36.48
C LEU A 389 -10.70 20.41 37.52
N ASN A 390 -10.95 20.92 38.73
CA ASN A 390 -11.76 20.37 39.82
C ASN A 390 -11.14 19.30 40.74
N GLU A 391 -10.58 19.80 41.84
CA GLU A 391 -10.81 19.20 43.15
C GLU A 391 -12.31 19.19 43.45
N ASN A 392 -12.90 18.00 43.61
CA ASN A 392 -13.80 17.66 44.72
C ASN A 392 -14.19 16.18 44.63
N ASN A 393 -13.56 15.38 45.50
CA ASN A 393 -14.03 14.04 45.83
C ASN A 393 -15.35 14.12 46.61
N ARG A 394 -16.33 13.27 46.25
CA ARG A 394 -17.13 12.49 47.20
C ARG A 394 -17.89 11.34 46.53
N ASN A 395 -17.49 10.14 46.97
CA ASN A 395 -18.31 8.97 47.30
C ASN A 395 -18.84 8.05 46.19
N ASP A 396 -18.29 6.83 46.27
CA ASP A 396 -18.96 5.54 46.40
C ASP A 396 -19.86 5.01 45.26
N ASP A 397 -19.48 3.79 44.84
CA ASP A 397 -20.32 2.59 44.82
C ASP A 397 -20.92 2.07 43.46
N PHE A 398 -20.63 0.77 43.22
CA PHE A 398 -21.34 -0.26 42.43
C PHE A 398 -21.13 -0.48 40.90
N LEU A 399 -20.64 -1.71 40.62
CA LEU A 399 -21.02 -2.76 39.64
C LEU A 399 -21.44 -2.47 38.18
N GLU A 400 -20.91 -3.37 37.32
CA GLU A 400 -21.52 -4.06 36.15
C GLU A 400 -21.51 -3.44 34.73
N GLU A 401 -20.89 -4.23 33.83
CA GLU A 401 -21.32 -4.63 32.48
C GLU A 401 -21.49 -3.63 31.30
N GLN A 402 -20.86 -4.06 30.18
CA GLN A 402 -21.27 -3.95 28.77
C GLN A 402 -20.85 -2.78 27.84
N ASN A 403 -20.45 -3.23 26.64
CA ASN A 403 -20.56 -2.63 25.31
C ASN A 403 -19.63 -1.47 24.89
N TYR A 404 -18.62 -1.85 24.09
CA TYR A 404 -17.88 -0.98 23.18
C TYR A 404 -18.76 -0.58 21.98
N GLN A 405 -19.17 0.69 21.93
CA GLN A 405 -19.43 1.44 20.70
C GLN A 405 -18.93 2.88 20.89
N GLY A 406 -18.24 3.42 19.89
CA GLY A 406 -17.73 4.79 19.89
C GLY A 406 -17.44 5.26 18.47
N TYR A 407 -18.51 5.69 17.79
CA TYR A 407 -18.53 6.39 16.50
C TYR A 407 -17.92 7.79 16.63
N SER A 408 -17.18 8.25 15.61
CA SER A 408 -16.85 9.67 15.41
C SER A 408 -17.87 10.30 14.46
N ASN A 409 -18.81 11.06 15.01
CA ASN A 409 -19.70 11.96 14.28
C ASN A 409 -19.03 13.33 14.14
N PHE A 410 -18.97 13.86 12.92
CA PHE A 410 -19.06 15.30 12.67
C PHE A 410 -19.84 15.52 11.37
N ASP A 411 -21.15 15.67 11.54
CA ASP A 411 -22.05 16.32 10.59
C ASP A 411 -22.28 17.76 11.07
N HIS A 412 -22.13 18.74 10.19
CA HIS A 412 -22.80 20.03 10.34
C HIS A 412 -23.12 20.64 8.98
N ASN A 413 -24.38 20.48 8.58
CA ASN A 413 -25.20 21.51 7.96
C ASN A 413 -26.42 21.69 8.88
N ASP A 414 -26.72 22.91 9.36
CA ASP A 414 -27.95 23.61 8.97
C ASP A 414 -28.13 24.98 9.65
N ILE A 415 -28.97 25.78 8.98
CA ILE A 415 -29.25 27.20 9.09
C ILE A 415 -30.23 27.57 10.23
N SER A 416 -30.16 28.84 10.65
CA SER A 416 -31.16 29.68 11.37
C SER A 416 -31.15 29.70 12.90
N THR A 417 -30.88 30.88 13.47
CA THR A 417 -31.85 31.73 14.20
C THR A 417 -31.16 33.04 14.64
N TYR A 418 -31.79 34.18 14.35
CA TYR A 418 -31.46 35.50 14.88
C TYR A 418 -31.78 35.60 16.39
N PRO A 419 -31.21 36.59 17.10
CA PRO A 419 -32.09 37.70 17.52
C PRO A 419 -31.49 39.12 17.36
N ASN A 420 -32.42 40.05 17.16
CA ASN A 420 -32.31 41.50 17.13
C ASN A 420 -31.56 42.12 18.31
N TYR A 421 -30.82 43.20 18.04
CA TYR A 421 -30.88 44.43 18.82
C TYR A 421 -30.78 45.64 17.87
N ASP A 422 -31.85 46.42 17.80
CA ASP A 422 -31.89 47.79 17.30
C ASP A 422 -31.12 48.72 18.24
N SER A 423 -30.37 49.67 17.70
CA SER A 423 -30.58 51.11 17.94
C SER A 423 -29.56 51.98 17.18
N ASP A 424 -30.13 52.81 16.31
CA ASP A 424 -29.79 54.22 16.07
C ASP A 424 -28.39 54.60 15.57
N MET A 425 -28.31 55.01 14.31
CA MET A 425 -28.26 56.45 13.98
C MET A 425 -28.21 56.72 12.46
N ASP A 426 -29.25 57.44 12.04
CA ASP A 426 -29.32 58.53 11.07
C ASP A 426 -28.93 58.36 9.58
N ILE A 427 -30.00 58.59 8.82
CA ILE A 427 -30.16 58.87 7.40
C ILE A 427 -29.62 60.26 7.07
N ASP A 428 -28.85 60.37 5.98
CA ASP A 428 -28.92 61.47 5.02
C ASP A 428 -28.17 61.01 3.74
N GLN A 429 -28.87 60.67 2.67
CA GLN A 429 -29.43 61.53 1.62
C GLN A 429 -28.59 61.49 0.33
N GLN A 430 -29.29 61.21 -0.77
CA GLN A 430 -28.99 61.55 -2.16
C GLN A 430 -27.97 60.67 -2.92
N GLY A 431 -28.50 59.71 -3.68
CA GLY A 431 -27.92 59.37 -4.98
C GLY A 431 -28.39 60.34 -6.06
N PRO A 432 -27.74 60.31 -7.23
CA PRO A 432 -28.49 60.48 -8.47
C PRO A 432 -28.34 59.25 -9.38
N ASP A 433 -29.47 58.93 -10.00
CA ASP A 433 -29.64 58.09 -11.18
C ASP A 433 -28.67 58.46 -12.30
N PHE A 434 -28.25 57.46 -13.07
CA PHE A 434 -28.18 57.60 -14.52
C PHE A 434 -28.51 56.25 -15.18
N ASP A 435 -29.70 56.20 -15.78
CA ASP A 435 -30.07 55.31 -16.88
C ASP A 435 -29.24 55.65 -18.13
N PHE A 436 -28.71 54.62 -18.81
CA PHE A 436 -29.10 54.20 -20.17
C PHE A 436 -28.28 53.00 -20.65
#